data_AF-A0A256YFZ6-F1
#
_entry.id   AF-A0A256YFZ6-F1
#
_cell.length_a   1.000
_cell.length_b   1.000
_cell.length_c   1.000
_cell.angle_alpha   90.00
_cell.angle_beta   90.00
_cell.angle_gamma   90.00
#
_symmetry.space_group_name_H-M   'P 1'
#
loop_
_entity.id
_entity.type
_entity.pdbx_description
1 polymer ?
#
loop_
_entity_poly.entity_id
_entity_poly.type
_entity_poly.pdbx_seq_one_letter_code
_entity_poly.pdbx_strand_id
1 'polypeptide(L)'
;MKLSIMKSGIIVWDIDGVLIYVGDSYRRAIVQAVQYYFSELIGLNLERNLMTIGDTQRFKLVGRFNDDWKLTYASVLCFLTKLIHDLDKREIKSDSVKDFEGMINELRKLGTTAKGFDLQLDLGYITERIKDEGGGLEGTERALEEIFGEDLEIAKKFWFQNLIKRIFQELYLGEMLFREKYGEEPIFVKSDGLIKNEKALINLKSLM
;
A
#
# COMPACT_ATOMS: atom_id res chain seq x y z
N MET A 1 36.48 45.39 27.21
CA MET A 1 35.94 44.02 27.39
C MET A 1 35.14 43.68 26.13
N LYS A 2 35.64 42.80 25.25
CA LYS A 2 34.90 42.37 24.04
C LYS A 2 33.93 41.26 24.46
N LEU A 3 32.62 41.49 24.38
CA LEU A 3 31.64 40.41 24.46
C LEU A 3 31.74 39.57 23.17
N SER A 4 32.20 38.33 23.28
CA SER A 4 32.07 37.35 22.19
C SER A 4 30.63 36.83 22.19
N ILE A 5 29.85 37.22 21.20
CA ILE A 5 28.55 36.59 20.93
C ILE A 5 28.87 35.20 20.36
N MET A 6 28.64 34.13 21.12
CA MET A 6 28.65 32.78 20.57
C MET A 6 27.51 32.69 19.55
N LYS A 7 27.83 32.46 18.28
CA LYS A 7 26.83 32.07 17.29
C LYS A 7 26.26 30.72 17.70
N SER A 8 25.00 30.68 18.14
CA SER A 8 24.26 29.44 18.21
C SER A 8 23.95 28.97 16.78
N GLY A 9 24.38 27.76 16.45
CA GLY A 9 23.94 27.05 15.25
C GLY A 9 22.78 26.13 15.61
N ILE A 10 21.74 26.09 14.78
CA ILE A 10 20.68 25.08 14.88
C ILE A 10 20.95 24.06 13.78
N ILE A 11 20.98 22.77 14.15
CA ILE A 11 21.01 21.66 13.21
C ILE A 11 19.67 20.94 13.35
N VAL A 12 18.98 20.75 12.23
CA VAL A 12 17.72 20.00 12.14
C VAL A 12 18.01 18.73 11.35
N TRP A 13 17.66 17.59 11.93
CA TRP A 13 17.79 16.28 11.29
C TRP A 13 16.40 15.77 10.93
N ASP A 14 16.24 15.29 9.70
CA ASP A 14 15.15 14.38 9.38
C ASP A 14 15.43 13.01 10.00
N ILE A 15 14.41 12.18 10.24
CA ILE A 15 14.58 10.84 10.84
C ILE A 15 14.72 9.79 9.75
N ASP A 16 13.75 9.74 8.84
CA ASP A 16 13.62 8.65 7.88
C ASP A 16 14.62 8.80 6.73
N GLY A 17 15.45 7.78 6.53
CA GLY A 17 16.53 7.82 5.53
C GLY A 17 17.73 8.68 5.91
N VAL A 18 17.70 9.34 7.08
CA VAL A 18 18.83 10.12 7.62
C VAL A 18 19.37 9.50 8.90
N LEU A 19 18.55 9.38 9.96
CA LEU A 19 18.96 8.74 11.21
C LEU A 19 18.61 7.24 11.23
N ILE A 20 17.49 6.88 10.61
CA ILE A 20 16.96 5.51 10.59
C ILE A 20 16.72 5.06 9.16
N TYR A 21 17.23 3.89 8.81
CA TYR A 21 16.88 3.20 7.59
C TYR A 21 15.58 2.43 7.79
N VAL A 22 14.53 2.92 7.13
CA VAL A 22 13.17 2.38 7.21
C VAL A 22 12.73 1.66 5.93
N GLY A 23 13.51 1.79 4.85
CA GLY A 23 13.08 1.46 3.48
C GLY A 23 12.63 0.02 3.29
N ASP A 24 13.26 -0.95 3.95
CA ASP A 24 12.90 -2.37 3.80
C ASP A 24 11.56 -2.70 4.46
N SER A 25 11.27 -2.10 5.62
CA SER A 25 10.04 -2.32 6.37
C SER A 25 8.83 -1.78 5.64
N TYR A 26 8.92 -0.56 5.10
CA TYR A 26 7.84 0.04 4.29
C TYR A 26 7.57 -0.76 3.02
N ARG A 27 8.61 -1.12 2.25
CA ARG A 27 8.43 -1.90 1.01
C ARG A 27 7.81 -3.28 1.30
N ARG A 28 8.21 -3.94 2.39
CA ARG A 28 7.59 -5.20 2.83
C ARG A 28 6.14 -5.01 3.25
N ALA A 29 5.82 -3.93 3.97
CA ALA A 29 4.45 -3.63 4.39
C ALA A 29 3.53 -3.40 3.17
N ILE A 30 4.01 -2.71 2.13
CA ILE A 30 3.27 -2.56 0.86
C ILE A 30 2.96 -3.94 0.26
N VAL A 31 3.99 -4.76 0.03
CA VAL A 31 3.84 -6.08 -0.61
C VAL A 31 2.89 -6.97 0.19
N GLN A 32 3.04 -7.01 1.51
CA GLN A 32 2.18 -7.82 2.38
C GLN A 32 0.76 -7.29 2.46
N ALA A 33 0.54 -5.97 2.46
CA ALA A 33 -0.80 -5.39 2.48
C ALA A 33 -1.56 -5.69 1.18
N VAL A 34 -0.88 -5.56 0.03
CA VAL A 34 -1.45 -5.96 -1.27
C VAL A 34 -1.77 -7.45 -1.24
N GLN A 35 -0.84 -8.31 -0.84
CA GLN A 35 -1.08 -9.75 -0.78
C GLN A 35 -2.26 -10.12 0.13
N TYR A 36 -2.30 -9.56 1.33
CA TYR A 36 -3.37 -9.81 2.31
C TYR A 36 -4.73 -9.39 1.76
N TYR A 37 -4.80 -8.27 1.02
CA TYR A 37 -6.05 -7.82 0.43
C TYR A 37 -6.67 -8.86 -0.52
N PHE A 38 -5.85 -9.46 -1.39
CA PHE A 38 -6.35 -10.43 -2.38
C PHE A 38 -6.46 -11.85 -1.82
N SER A 39 -5.49 -12.31 -1.03
CA SER A 39 -5.54 -13.65 -0.45
C SER A 39 -6.52 -13.73 0.72
N GLU A 40 -6.40 -12.84 1.69
CA GLU A 40 -7.14 -12.96 2.94
C GLU A 40 -8.48 -12.26 2.89
N LEU A 41 -8.65 -11.09 2.25
CA LEU A 41 -9.96 -10.44 2.21
C LEU A 41 -10.83 -10.92 1.05
N ILE A 42 -10.30 -10.93 -0.18
CA ILE A 42 -11.05 -11.43 -1.33
C ILE A 42 -11.16 -12.97 -1.25
N GLY A 43 -10.10 -13.67 -0.87
CA GLY A 43 -10.11 -15.14 -0.76
C GLY A 43 -9.50 -15.85 -1.98
N LEU A 44 -8.58 -15.19 -2.69
CA LEU A 44 -7.88 -15.79 -3.83
C LEU A 44 -6.78 -16.73 -3.35
N ASN A 45 -6.74 -17.93 -3.93
CA ASN A 45 -5.66 -18.89 -3.70
C ASN A 45 -4.44 -18.52 -4.55
N LEU A 46 -3.61 -17.62 -4.05
CA LEU A 46 -2.41 -17.13 -4.73
C LEU A 46 -1.19 -17.93 -4.27
N GLU A 47 -0.50 -18.59 -5.21
CA GLU A 47 0.70 -19.38 -4.90
C GLU A 47 1.94 -18.51 -4.66
N ARG A 48 1.92 -17.27 -5.16
CA ARG A 48 3.04 -16.33 -5.13
C ARG A 48 2.54 -14.95 -4.77
N ASN A 49 3.48 -14.10 -4.33
CA ASN A 49 3.18 -12.69 -4.12
C ASN A 49 2.81 -12.03 -5.44
N LEU A 50 1.73 -11.23 -5.44
CA LEU A 50 1.30 -10.45 -6.61
C LEU A 50 2.35 -9.45 -7.08
N MET A 51 3.13 -8.92 -6.14
CA MET A 51 4.18 -7.95 -6.43
C MET A 51 5.43 -8.20 -5.59
N THR A 52 6.56 -7.72 -6.07
CA THR A 52 7.86 -7.82 -5.40
C THR A 52 8.26 -6.48 -4.77
N ILE A 53 9.32 -6.53 -3.95
CA ILE A 53 9.99 -5.30 -3.46
C ILE A 53 10.48 -4.44 -4.64
N GLY A 54 10.94 -5.06 -5.74
CA GLY A 54 11.37 -4.34 -6.94
C GLY A 54 10.23 -3.54 -7.58
N ASP A 55 9.01 -4.06 -7.55
CA ASP A 55 7.84 -3.37 -8.09
C ASP A 55 7.46 -2.15 -7.25
N THR A 56 7.63 -2.22 -5.92
CA THR A 56 7.47 -1.02 -5.07
C THR A 56 8.42 0.11 -5.49
N GLN A 57 9.64 -0.24 -5.95
CA GLN A 57 10.59 0.74 -6.43
C GLN A 57 10.16 1.33 -7.79
N ARG A 58 9.57 0.51 -8.68
CA ARG A 58 9.00 1.01 -9.94
C ARG A 58 7.95 2.08 -9.67
N PHE A 59 6.98 1.80 -8.79
CA PHE A 59 5.99 2.79 -8.37
C PHE A 59 6.63 4.06 -7.78
N LYS A 60 7.66 3.94 -6.93
CA LYS A 60 8.37 5.13 -6.41
C LYS A 60 9.03 5.95 -7.52
N LEU A 61 9.57 5.31 -8.56
CA LEU A 61 10.21 5.99 -9.70
C LEU A 61 9.22 6.71 -10.63
N VAL A 62 7.95 6.30 -10.63
CA VAL A 62 6.87 7.04 -11.31
C VAL A 62 6.70 8.44 -10.70
N GLY A 63 6.98 8.59 -9.39
CA GLY A 63 6.84 9.83 -8.66
C GLY A 63 5.41 10.13 -8.20
N ARG A 64 5.25 11.20 -7.41
CA ARG A 64 3.97 11.68 -6.82
C ARG A 64 3.25 10.71 -5.86
N PHE A 65 3.91 9.64 -5.45
CA PHE A 65 3.53 8.86 -4.28
C PHE A 65 4.21 9.42 -3.03
N ASN A 66 3.62 10.46 -2.44
CA ASN A 66 4.18 11.17 -1.30
C ASN A 66 4.14 10.36 0.02
N ASP A 67 3.32 9.30 0.06
CA ASP A 67 3.22 8.40 1.19
C ASP A 67 3.06 6.94 0.70
N ASP A 68 3.49 5.98 1.50
CA ASP A 68 3.44 4.56 1.13
C ASP A 68 2.00 4.01 1.11
N TRP A 69 1.03 4.70 1.71
CA TRP A 69 -0.38 4.30 1.63
C TRP A 69 -0.92 4.52 0.23
N LYS A 70 -0.66 5.67 -0.40
CA LYS A 70 -1.07 5.96 -1.78
C LYS A 70 -0.47 4.98 -2.77
N LEU A 71 0.79 4.59 -2.56
CA LEU A 71 1.42 3.54 -3.37
C LEU A 71 0.72 2.19 -3.19
N THR A 72 0.39 1.83 -1.93
CA THR A 72 -0.37 0.61 -1.63
C THR A 72 -1.76 0.66 -2.27
N TYR A 73 -2.46 1.79 -2.19
CA TYR A 73 -3.77 1.98 -2.81
C TYR A 73 -3.69 1.82 -4.33
N ALA A 74 -2.71 2.46 -4.99
CA ALA A 74 -2.49 2.32 -6.42
C ALA A 74 -2.23 0.87 -6.83
N SER A 75 -1.39 0.17 -6.07
CA SER A 75 -1.05 -1.23 -6.34
C SER A 75 -2.29 -2.11 -6.24
N VAL A 76 -3.10 -1.96 -5.18
CA VAL A 76 -4.38 -2.68 -5.04
C VAL A 76 -5.33 -2.33 -6.18
N LEU A 77 -5.44 -1.06 -6.58
CA LEU A 77 -6.32 -0.65 -7.68
C LEU A 77 -5.92 -1.26 -9.02
N CYS A 78 -4.61 -1.36 -9.31
CA CYS A 78 -4.09 -2.02 -10.51
C CYS A 78 -4.53 -3.48 -10.58
N PHE A 79 -4.33 -4.23 -9.50
CA PHE A 79 -4.72 -5.64 -9.43
C PHE A 79 -6.23 -5.86 -9.38
N LEU A 80 -6.99 -4.97 -8.71
CA LEU A 80 -8.46 -5.02 -8.72
C LEU A 80 -8.99 -4.79 -10.12
N THR A 81 -8.47 -3.78 -10.83
CA THR A 81 -8.90 -3.48 -12.21
C THR A 81 -8.61 -4.66 -13.13
N LYS A 82 -7.42 -5.26 -13.02
CA LYS A 82 -7.08 -6.48 -13.77
C LYS A 82 -8.00 -7.66 -13.42
N LEU A 83 -8.27 -7.88 -12.13
CA LEU A 83 -9.19 -8.92 -11.69
C LEU A 83 -10.59 -8.73 -12.28
N ILE A 84 -11.14 -7.51 -12.22
CA ILE A 84 -12.46 -7.20 -12.78
C ILE A 84 -12.48 -7.39 -14.30
N HIS A 85 -11.42 -6.94 -14.99
CA HIS A 85 -11.29 -7.08 -16.44
C HIS A 85 -11.39 -8.53 -16.90
N ASP A 86 -10.87 -9.46 -16.10
CA ASP A 86 -10.85 -10.87 -16.46
C ASP A 86 -12.11 -11.66 -16.05
N LEU A 87 -13.03 -11.04 -15.30
CA LEU A 87 -14.26 -11.67 -14.84
C LEU A 87 -15.46 -11.33 -15.74
N ASP A 88 -16.51 -12.17 -15.71
CA ASP A 88 -17.80 -11.81 -16.31
C ASP A 88 -18.50 -10.74 -15.45
N LYS A 89 -18.44 -9.49 -15.92
CA LYS A 89 -19.02 -8.31 -15.27
C LYS A 89 -20.49 -8.46 -14.90
N ARG A 90 -21.26 -9.31 -15.59
CA ARG A 90 -22.68 -9.54 -15.30
C ARG A 90 -22.91 -10.24 -13.96
N GLU A 91 -21.90 -10.94 -13.46
CA GLU A 91 -21.94 -11.64 -12.18
C GLU A 91 -21.50 -10.74 -11.01
N ILE A 92 -20.89 -9.59 -11.32
CA ILE A 92 -20.34 -8.67 -10.32
C ILE A 92 -21.45 -7.74 -9.85
N LYS A 93 -21.84 -7.93 -8.58
CA LYS A 93 -22.75 -7.04 -7.86
C LYS A 93 -21.99 -6.41 -6.71
N SER A 94 -22.25 -5.15 -6.46
CA SER A 94 -21.70 -4.44 -5.31
C SER A 94 -22.80 -3.63 -4.62
N ASP A 95 -22.90 -3.77 -3.31
CA ASP A 95 -23.73 -2.90 -2.49
C ASP A 95 -22.89 -1.75 -1.91
N SER A 96 -23.52 -0.60 -1.67
CA SER A 96 -22.84 0.52 -1.00
C SER A 96 -22.68 0.20 0.49
N VAL A 97 -21.44 -0.04 0.93
CA VAL A 97 -21.09 -0.40 2.32
C VAL A 97 -20.22 0.67 2.97
N LYS A 98 -20.33 0.83 4.30
CA LYS A 98 -19.59 1.86 5.07
C LYS A 98 -18.78 1.32 6.25
N ASP A 99 -19.19 0.19 6.81
CA ASP A 99 -18.46 -0.50 7.88
C ASP A 99 -17.53 -1.59 7.31
N PHE A 100 -16.57 -2.04 8.15
CA PHE A 100 -15.59 -3.04 7.73
C PHE A 100 -16.18 -4.40 7.44
N GLU A 101 -17.21 -4.84 8.17
CA GLU A 101 -17.82 -6.15 7.99
C GLU A 101 -18.49 -6.25 6.62
N GLY A 102 -19.26 -5.23 6.24
CA GLY A 102 -19.88 -5.09 4.93
C GLY A 102 -18.83 -5.05 3.81
N MET A 103 -17.76 -4.27 3.97
CA MET A 103 -16.66 -4.23 3.00
C MET A 103 -16.00 -5.59 2.79
N ILE A 104 -15.71 -6.32 3.88
CA ILE A 104 -15.14 -7.67 3.80
C ILE A 104 -16.11 -8.62 3.10
N ASN A 105 -17.41 -8.54 3.40
CA ASN A 105 -18.42 -9.37 2.76
C ASN A 105 -18.50 -9.12 1.24
N GLU A 106 -18.43 -7.86 0.79
CA GLU A 106 -18.36 -7.53 -0.64
C GLU A 106 -17.11 -8.11 -1.32
N LEU A 107 -15.95 -8.03 -0.66
CA LEU A 107 -14.71 -8.64 -1.17
C LEU A 107 -14.82 -10.16 -1.26
N ARG A 108 -15.45 -10.81 -0.28
CA ARG A 108 -15.70 -12.26 -0.31
C ARG A 108 -16.63 -12.67 -1.44
N LYS A 109 -17.70 -11.91 -1.69
CA LYS A 109 -18.57 -12.13 -2.86
C LYS A 109 -17.75 -12.08 -4.15
N LEU A 110 -16.91 -11.05 -4.33
CA LEU A 110 -16.02 -10.95 -5.49
C LEU A 110 -15.08 -12.17 -5.59
N GLY A 111 -14.52 -12.62 -4.48
CA GLY A 111 -13.66 -13.80 -4.45
C GLY A 111 -14.35 -15.11 -4.84
N THR A 112 -15.65 -15.25 -4.55
CA THR A 112 -16.42 -16.42 -5.01
C THR A 112 -16.56 -16.47 -6.53
N THR A 113 -16.74 -15.31 -7.17
CA THR A 113 -16.77 -15.17 -8.63
C THR A 113 -15.38 -15.42 -9.24
N ALA A 114 -14.32 -14.98 -8.56
CA ALA A 114 -12.94 -15.10 -9.00
C ALA A 114 -12.26 -16.45 -8.69
N LYS A 115 -13.02 -17.47 -8.26
CA LYS A 115 -12.45 -18.72 -7.79
C LYS A 115 -11.69 -19.45 -8.90
N GLY A 116 -10.41 -19.73 -8.64
CA GLY A 116 -9.53 -20.42 -9.59
C GLY A 116 -8.88 -19.50 -10.64
N PHE A 117 -9.05 -18.18 -10.50
CA PHE A 117 -8.40 -17.22 -11.36
C PHE A 117 -6.93 -17.00 -10.95
N ASP A 118 -6.01 -17.03 -11.92
CA ASP A 118 -4.60 -16.69 -11.72
C ASP A 118 -4.37 -15.21 -12.02
N LEU A 119 -4.29 -14.39 -10.97
CA LEU A 119 -4.17 -12.95 -11.08
C LEU A 119 -2.74 -12.53 -11.41
N GLN A 120 -2.49 -12.20 -12.68
CA GLN A 120 -1.21 -11.70 -13.16
C GLN A 120 -1.35 -10.35 -13.86
N LEU A 121 -0.40 -9.45 -13.61
CA LEU A 121 -0.35 -8.12 -14.20
C LEU A 121 1.09 -7.71 -14.47
N ASP A 122 1.35 -7.18 -15.68
CA ASP A 122 2.65 -6.59 -16.00
C ASP A 122 2.78 -5.21 -15.35
N LEU A 123 3.27 -5.19 -14.11
CA LEU A 123 3.52 -3.94 -13.38
C LEU A 123 4.58 -3.06 -14.05
N GLY A 124 5.47 -3.62 -14.87
CA GLY A 124 6.42 -2.85 -15.66
C GLY A 124 5.69 -1.95 -16.65
N TYR A 125 4.87 -2.54 -17.51
CA TYR A 125 4.04 -1.82 -18.46
C TYR A 125 3.10 -0.82 -17.77
N ILE A 126 2.41 -1.27 -16.71
CA ILE A 126 1.47 -0.40 -15.97
C ILE A 126 2.20 0.82 -15.41
N THR A 127 3.33 0.64 -14.70
CA THR A 127 4.05 1.78 -14.11
C THR A 127 4.62 2.76 -15.14
N GLU A 128 4.96 2.30 -16.34
CA GLU A 128 5.31 3.19 -17.46
C GLU A 128 4.12 4.04 -17.90
N ARG A 129 2.93 3.44 -18.07
CA ARG A 129 1.70 4.20 -18.39
C ARG A 129 1.33 5.19 -17.29
N ILE A 130 1.43 4.80 -16.02
CA ILE A 130 1.17 5.71 -14.89
C ILE A 130 2.13 6.92 -14.95
N LYS A 131 3.38 6.70 -15.35
CA LYS A 131 4.38 7.76 -15.49
C LYS A 131 4.06 8.72 -16.63
N ASP A 132 3.65 8.19 -17.78
CA ASP A 132 3.21 8.99 -18.93
C ASP A 132 1.99 9.85 -18.56
N GLU A 133 1.11 9.32 -17.72
CA GLU A 133 -0.05 10.01 -17.14
C GLU A 133 0.30 10.92 -15.94
N GLY A 134 1.58 11.18 -15.70
CA GLY A 134 2.03 12.18 -14.72
C GLY A 134 2.12 11.68 -13.27
N GLY A 135 1.96 10.37 -13.02
CA GLY A 135 2.27 9.73 -11.75
C GLY A 135 1.23 9.86 -10.63
N GLY A 136 1.52 9.22 -9.50
CA GLY A 136 0.65 9.20 -8.33
C GLY A 136 -0.68 8.47 -8.55
N LEU A 137 -1.66 8.69 -7.67
CA LEU A 137 -2.97 8.05 -7.76
C LEU A 137 -3.78 8.51 -8.97
N GLU A 138 -3.80 9.81 -9.26
CA GLU A 138 -4.53 10.34 -10.41
C GLU A 138 -3.95 9.82 -11.73
N GLY A 139 -2.62 9.75 -11.86
CA GLY A 139 -1.99 9.11 -13.01
C GLY A 139 -2.27 7.61 -13.06
N THR A 140 -2.48 6.96 -11.91
CA THR A 140 -2.88 5.55 -11.84
C THR A 140 -4.27 5.35 -12.40
N GLU A 141 -5.23 6.16 -11.97
CA GLU A 141 -6.60 6.09 -12.48
C GLU A 141 -6.66 6.38 -13.98
N ARG A 142 -5.98 7.42 -14.48
CA ARG A 142 -5.93 7.71 -15.92
C ARG A 142 -5.32 6.57 -16.73
N ALA A 143 -4.20 6.01 -16.29
CA ALA A 143 -3.56 4.90 -16.98
C ALA A 143 -4.45 3.65 -17.01
N LEU A 144 -5.12 3.34 -15.90
CA LEU A 144 -6.03 2.20 -15.83
C LEU A 144 -7.32 2.43 -16.64
N GLU A 145 -7.84 3.65 -16.68
CA GLU A 145 -8.98 4.03 -17.51
C GLU A 145 -8.65 3.90 -19.00
N GLU A 146 -7.45 4.32 -19.41
CA GLU A 146 -6.97 4.15 -20.79
C GLU A 146 -6.84 2.67 -21.18
N ILE A 147 -6.31 1.83 -20.29
CA ILE A 147 -6.01 0.41 -20.59
C ILE A 147 -7.25 -0.49 -20.48
N PHE A 148 -8.08 -0.26 -19.46
CA PHE A 148 -9.18 -1.16 -19.08
C PHE A 148 -10.58 -0.53 -19.17
N GLY A 149 -10.69 0.77 -19.43
CA GLY A 149 -11.97 1.45 -19.61
C GLY A 149 -12.88 1.34 -18.39
N GLU A 150 -14.13 0.92 -18.62
CA GLU A 150 -15.18 0.84 -17.58
C GLU A 150 -14.86 -0.12 -16.42
N ASP A 151 -13.90 -1.04 -16.61
CA ASP A 151 -13.52 -2.01 -15.59
C ASP A 151 -12.92 -1.32 -14.35
N LEU A 152 -12.27 -0.17 -14.54
CA LEU A 152 -11.77 0.67 -13.45
C LEU A 152 -12.91 1.14 -12.52
N GLU A 153 -14.03 1.58 -13.09
CA GLU A 153 -15.15 2.10 -12.31
C GLU A 153 -15.87 1.00 -11.51
N ILE A 154 -15.85 -0.23 -12.02
CA ILE A 154 -16.31 -1.40 -11.27
C ILE A 154 -15.29 -1.76 -10.17
N ALA A 155 -13.98 -1.75 -10.48
CA ALA A 155 -12.92 -2.03 -9.52
C ALA A 155 -12.92 -1.06 -8.33
N LYS A 156 -13.18 0.23 -8.57
CA LYS A 156 -13.30 1.26 -7.52
C LYS A 156 -14.36 0.95 -6.47
N LYS A 157 -15.41 0.18 -6.81
CA LYS A 157 -16.45 -0.25 -5.85
C LYS A 157 -15.93 -1.22 -4.80
N PHE A 158 -14.83 -1.90 -5.10
CA PHE A 158 -14.12 -2.79 -4.20
C PHE A 158 -12.81 -2.17 -3.69
N TRP A 159 -12.50 -0.91 -4.01
CA TRP A 159 -11.25 -0.27 -3.63
C TRP A 159 -11.35 0.43 -2.27
N PHE A 160 -11.48 -0.37 -1.21
CA PHE A 160 -11.68 0.13 0.15
C PHE A 160 -10.38 0.65 0.78
N GLN A 161 -10.01 1.91 0.50
CA GLN A 161 -8.76 2.53 0.98
C GLN A 161 -8.59 2.51 2.50
N ASN A 162 -9.68 2.62 3.27
CA ASN A 162 -9.66 2.51 4.73
C ASN A 162 -9.21 1.12 5.20
N LEU A 163 -9.69 0.04 4.56
CA LEU A 163 -9.22 -1.33 4.83
C LEU A 163 -7.75 -1.50 4.44
N ILE A 164 -7.36 -1.01 3.26
CA ILE A 164 -5.97 -1.11 2.78
C ILE A 164 -5.03 -0.40 3.75
N LYS A 165 -5.40 0.81 4.21
CA LYS A 165 -4.63 1.57 5.20
C LYS A 165 -4.53 0.84 6.54
N ARG A 166 -5.65 0.27 7.01
CA ARG A 166 -5.72 -0.47 8.29
C ARG A 166 -4.77 -1.66 8.26
N ILE A 167 -4.86 -2.50 7.23
CA ILE A 167 -3.97 -3.66 7.03
C ILE A 167 -2.51 -3.21 7.02
N PHE A 168 -2.19 -2.17 6.23
CA PHE A 168 -0.84 -1.63 6.17
C PHE A 168 -0.32 -1.21 7.55
N GLN A 169 -1.13 -0.47 8.31
CA GLN A 169 -0.76 0.01 9.64
C GLN A 169 -0.56 -1.13 10.64
N GLU A 170 -1.45 -2.13 10.65
CA GLU A 170 -1.32 -3.29 11.53
C GLU A 170 -0.08 -4.15 11.19
N LEU A 171 0.25 -4.32 9.90
CA LEU A 171 1.49 -4.97 9.46
C LEU A 171 2.74 -4.20 9.88
N TYR A 172 2.73 -2.89 9.67
CA TYR A 172 3.90 -2.06 9.90
C TYR A 172 4.17 -1.86 11.40
N LEU A 173 3.15 -1.48 12.17
CA LEU A 173 3.28 -1.19 13.60
C LEU A 173 3.28 -2.46 14.45
N GLY A 174 2.55 -3.50 14.03
CA GLY A 174 2.25 -4.64 14.89
C GLY A 174 1.19 -4.31 15.94
N GLU A 175 0.74 -5.33 16.67
CA GLU A 175 -0.45 -5.25 17.54
C GLU A 175 -0.32 -4.19 18.64
N MET A 176 0.82 -4.17 19.32
CA MET A 176 1.07 -3.29 20.47
C MET A 176 1.10 -1.81 20.07
N LEU A 177 1.93 -1.47 19.07
CA LEU A 177 2.08 -0.08 18.63
C LEU A 177 0.86 0.41 17.85
N PHE A 178 0.13 -0.49 17.17
CA PHE A 178 -1.14 -0.13 16.54
C PHE A 178 -2.15 0.30 17.60
N ARG A 179 -2.33 -0.49 18.67
CA ARG A 179 -3.23 -0.17 19.77
C ARG A 179 -2.86 1.13 20.46
N GLU A 180 -1.57 1.35 20.74
CA GLU A 180 -1.08 2.58 21.36
C GLU A 180 -1.34 3.81 20.48
N LYS A 181 -1.08 3.71 19.17
CA LYS A 181 -1.19 4.84 18.24
C LYS A 181 -2.63 5.20 17.89
N TYR A 182 -3.50 4.21 17.68
CA TYR A 182 -4.86 4.41 17.19
C TYR A 182 -5.93 4.27 18.26
N GLY A 183 -5.62 3.68 19.42
CA GLY A 183 -6.62 3.43 20.47
C GLY A 183 -7.63 2.34 20.10
N GLU A 184 -7.29 1.48 19.15
CA GLU A 184 -8.17 0.45 18.60
C GLU A 184 -7.48 -0.92 18.59
N GLU A 185 -8.26 -1.99 18.65
CA GLU A 185 -7.74 -3.36 18.53
C GLU A 185 -7.40 -3.71 17.06
N PRO A 186 -6.26 -4.37 16.79
CA PRO A 186 -5.97 -4.89 15.46
C PRO A 186 -7.00 -5.95 15.04
N ILE A 187 -7.45 -5.89 13.79
CA ILE A 187 -8.51 -6.75 13.25
C ILE A 187 -7.92 -7.85 12.35
N PHE A 188 -6.89 -7.51 11.58
CA PHE A 188 -6.44 -8.30 10.43
C PHE A 188 -5.13 -9.02 10.70
N VAL A 189 -4.20 -8.35 11.38
CA VAL A 189 -2.82 -8.80 11.48
C VAL A 189 -2.39 -8.93 12.93
N LYS A 190 -1.95 -10.14 13.28
CA LYS A 190 -1.29 -10.45 14.54
C LYS A 190 0.20 -10.58 14.31
N SER A 191 0.93 -9.50 14.56
CA SER A 191 2.37 -9.47 14.37
C SER A 191 3.05 -8.53 15.34
N ASP A 192 4.34 -8.76 15.51
CA ASP A 192 5.25 -7.89 16.25
C ASP A 192 5.53 -6.55 15.55
N GLY A 193 5.14 -6.40 14.28
CA GLY A 193 5.34 -5.19 13.49
C GLY A 193 6.64 -5.16 12.72
N LEU A 194 6.57 -4.79 11.43
CA LEU A 194 7.75 -4.62 10.59
C LEU A 194 8.66 -3.46 11.03
N ILE A 195 8.13 -2.48 11.78
CA ILE A 195 8.88 -1.36 12.35
C ILE A 195 10.06 -1.83 13.23
N LYS A 196 9.97 -3.01 13.85
CA LYS A 196 11.07 -3.58 14.65
C LYS A 196 12.30 -3.98 13.82
N ASN A 197 12.19 -4.04 12.50
CA ASN A 197 13.29 -4.38 11.60
C ASN A 197 14.10 -3.17 11.12
N GLU A 198 13.71 -1.97 11.55
CA GLU A 198 14.40 -0.74 11.17
C GLU A 198 15.78 -0.64 11.81
N LYS A 199 16.71 0.00 11.11
CA LYS A 199 18.12 0.04 11.50
C LYS A 199 18.59 1.48 11.63
N ALA A 200 19.29 1.80 12.70
CA ALA A 200 19.97 3.08 12.80
C ALA A 200 21.04 3.20 11.68
N LEU A 201 21.01 4.31 10.95
CA LEU A 201 22.02 4.65 9.93
C LEU A 201 23.28 5.27 10.55
N ILE A 202 23.15 5.78 11.76
CA ILE A 202 24.20 6.48 12.49
C ILE A 202 24.31 5.93 13.91
N ASN A 203 25.49 6.07 14.49
CA ASN A 203 25.71 5.81 15.92
C ASN A 203 25.56 7.14 16.69
N LEU A 204 25.02 7.11 17.92
CA LEU A 204 24.92 8.28 18.80
C LEU A 204 26.27 8.98 19.01
N LYS A 205 27.38 8.23 18.99
CA LYS A 205 28.73 8.79 19.09
C LYS A 205 29.14 9.63 17.86
N SER A 206 28.45 9.48 16.73
CA SER A 206 28.67 10.26 15.52
C SER A 206 27.84 11.54 15.46
N LEU A 207 26.91 11.72 16.40
CA LEU A 207 26.07 12.92 16.57
C LEU A 207 26.63 13.92 17.60
N MET A 208 27.66 13.51 18.36
CA MET A 208 28.36 14.31 19.38
C MET A 208 29.72 14.75 18.86
#